data_AF-A0A0F6W1N0-F1
#
_entry.id   AF-A0A0F6W1N0-F1
#
_cell.length_a   1.000
_cell.length_b   1.000
_cell.length_c   1.000
_cell.angle_alpha   90.00
_cell.angle_beta   90.00
_cell.angle_gamma   90.00
#
_symmetry.space_group_name_H-M   'P 1'
#
loop_
_entity.id
_entity.type
_entity.pdbx_description
1 polymer ?
#
loop_
_entity_poly.entity_id
_entity_poly.type
_entity_poly.pdbx_seq_one_letter_code
_entity_poly.pdbx_strand_id
1 'polypeptide(L)'
;MRSFVCTPWLALLLVACGSPDDPQPPDAGSDPVDASSPIDAARIDAALADAAIADAAIADGAIFDAASADAGRDAAGSDAGPTLPPIERCDVAPATPFAHHADAWGYELVPSVIAPHEAFYVEVTTPPGTVTSVTLDSPSARLRSDDGFIFRDDGVEPDRAAGDGISVLGPLWFEGDPSVVLLEPLDDVGFVDIGRITAHLPGGTQRQPLIGPMLGVLLSDLRRDAEVTSDHHAATDHVLETCTSGWKVQMALRSFAYGMLESVVAPAYALVEDDVDHWVFLSTQHLEATDAASTIQNYAAGRHLLVWNEATGTAMGRVDGRSEWGSTALRSVSVIDHGTRGIYAGNVTHEIVHTWSAFVDTSLGLSDGAHYSPRSSVGSLVGGFAWDPAPGGGFTRNCDEGRNGATRASPLDLYFMGLLPASSVPTMRIMPSDVPLPGCDAPIPTPHREVTVGQIIAAHGPVTPGPGAAPTHYRVGFAVEVAGRRLTPVERAFYHRLAEAYTAPVTGDPPLVGFNWSSIARFFPGSEWTSALSLR
;
A
#
# COMPACT_ATOMS: atom_id res chain seq x y z
N MET A 1 11.21 -32.82 -18.99
CA MET A 1 10.71 -33.75 -17.94
C MET A 1 11.46 -33.48 -16.65
N ARG A 2 10.96 -32.56 -15.83
CA ARG A 2 11.36 -32.39 -14.43
C ARG A 2 10.06 -32.38 -13.64
N SER A 3 9.90 -33.39 -12.79
CA SER A 3 8.72 -33.56 -11.94
C SER A 3 8.82 -32.60 -10.78
N PHE A 4 7.85 -31.70 -10.65
CA PHE A 4 7.63 -30.93 -9.43
C PHE A 4 6.80 -31.79 -8.46
N VAL A 5 7.33 -31.94 -7.24
CA VAL A 5 6.64 -32.62 -6.15
C VAL A 5 5.78 -31.58 -5.43
N CYS A 6 4.47 -31.68 -5.61
CA CYS A 6 3.51 -30.94 -4.79
C CYS A 6 3.49 -31.52 -3.37
N THR A 7 3.71 -30.67 -2.38
CA THR A 7 3.46 -30.98 -0.96
C THR A 7 2.13 -30.33 -0.58
N PRO A 8 1.21 -31.00 0.15
CA PRO A 8 -0.16 -30.52 0.32
C PRO A 8 -0.26 -29.53 1.49
N TRP A 9 -0.86 -28.36 1.24
CA TRP A 9 -1.28 -27.44 2.30
C TRP A 9 -2.76 -27.62 2.62
N LEU A 10 -3.01 -27.73 3.92
CA LEU A 10 -4.27 -28.06 4.58
C LEU A 10 -5.20 -26.84 4.54
N ALA A 11 -6.45 -27.07 4.12
CA ALA A 11 -7.50 -26.07 4.09
C ALA A 11 -7.97 -25.71 5.51
N LEU A 12 -8.02 -24.42 5.83
CA LEU A 12 -8.81 -23.90 6.95
C LEU A 12 -10.08 -23.23 6.38
N LEU A 13 -11.10 -24.05 6.13
CA LEU A 13 -12.47 -23.59 5.94
C LEU A 13 -13.10 -23.37 7.32
N LEU A 14 -13.33 -22.12 7.72
CA LEU A 14 -14.32 -21.80 8.75
C LEU A 14 -15.66 -21.56 8.07
N VAL A 15 -16.40 -22.66 7.86
CA VAL A 15 -17.84 -22.64 7.62
C VAL A 15 -18.52 -22.56 8.98
N ALA A 16 -19.10 -21.40 9.31
CA ALA A 16 -20.05 -21.31 10.40
C ALA A 16 -21.39 -21.92 9.94
N CYS A 17 -21.57 -23.23 10.15
CA CYS A 17 -22.88 -23.88 10.08
C CYS A 17 -23.67 -23.53 11.34
N GLY A 18 -24.66 -22.65 11.22
CA GLY A 18 -25.73 -22.52 12.22
C GLY A 18 -26.73 -23.67 12.06
N SER A 19 -26.98 -24.42 13.14
CA SER A 19 -28.05 -25.41 13.24
C SER A 19 -29.37 -24.73 13.69
N PRO A 20 -30.54 -25.22 13.24
CA PRO A 20 -31.83 -24.57 13.46
C PRO A 20 -32.51 -25.01 14.77
N ASP A 21 -33.61 -24.32 15.08
CA ASP A 21 -34.68 -24.60 16.07
C ASP A 21 -34.67 -23.76 17.36
N ASP A 22 -35.41 -22.64 17.37
CA ASP A 22 -36.72 -22.56 18.06
C ASP A 22 -37.46 -21.23 17.69
N PRO A 23 -38.80 -21.19 17.59
CA PRO A 23 -39.56 -20.06 17.08
C PRO A 23 -40.07 -19.15 18.21
N GLN A 24 -39.96 -17.82 18.03
CA GLN A 24 -40.77 -16.85 18.77
C GLN A 24 -41.37 -15.77 17.84
N PRO A 25 -42.55 -15.23 18.21
CA PRO A 25 -43.55 -14.68 17.28
C PRO A 25 -43.33 -13.20 16.95
N PRO A 26 -44.06 -12.64 15.97
CA PRO A 26 -43.80 -11.31 15.45
C PRO A 26 -44.49 -10.24 16.31
N ASP A 27 -43.72 -9.29 16.84
CA ASP A 27 -44.27 -8.01 17.30
C ASP A 27 -44.04 -6.94 16.23
N ALA A 28 -45.16 -6.37 15.81
CA ALA A 28 -45.27 -5.24 14.91
C ALA A 28 -45.02 -3.94 15.69
N GLY A 29 -44.07 -3.15 15.22
CA GLY A 29 -43.80 -1.81 15.76
C GLY A 29 -42.95 -1.01 14.78
N SER A 30 -43.62 -0.36 13.83
CA SER A 30 -43.03 0.64 12.95
C SER A 30 -42.86 1.96 13.71
N ASP A 31 -41.62 2.41 13.87
CA ASP A 31 -41.30 3.81 14.17
C ASP A 31 -40.18 4.32 13.25
N PRO A 32 -40.20 5.61 12.88
CA PRO A 32 -39.41 6.17 11.80
C PRO A 32 -37.96 6.46 12.23
N VAL A 33 -37.02 6.18 11.33
CA VAL A 33 -35.60 6.47 11.50
C VAL A 33 -35.38 7.99 11.57
N ASP A 34 -34.89 8.43 12.72
CA ASP A 34 -34.39 9.79 12.99
C ASP A 34 -33.02 9.98 12.33
N ALA A 35 -32.92 10.95 11.42
CA ALA A 35 -31.76 11.23 10.58
C ALA A 35 -30.86 12.36 11.17
N SER A 36 -30.49 12.26 12.45
CA SER A 36 -29.75 13.33 13.14
C SER A 36 -28.46 12.93 13.86
N SER A 37 -27.85 11.78 13.53
CA SER A 37 -26.50 11.43 14.00
C SER A 37 -25.44 11.63 12.89
N PRO A 38 -24.44 12.51 13.06
CA PRO A 38 -23.43 12.82 12.03
C PRO A 38 -22.25 11.83 12.00
N ILE A 39 -22.43 10.56 12.37
CA ILE A 39 -21.33 9.57 12.42
C ILE A 39 -21.53 8.38 11.43
N ASP A 40 -22.68 8.27 10.75
CA ASP A 40 -22.98 7.15 9.85
C ASP A 40 -22.72 7.41 8.34
N ALA A 41 -21.95 8.45 7.98
CA ALA A 41 -21.73 8.80 6.56
C ALA A 41 -20.48 8.19 5.91
N ALA A 42 -19.52 7.66 6.67
CA ALA A 42 -18.42 6.89 6.12
C ALA A 42 -18.81 5.41 6.09
N ARG A 43 -19.36 4.94 4.97
CA ARG A 43 -19.36 3.49 4.67
C ARG A 43 -17.92 3.08 4.40
N ILE A 44 -17.23 2.66 5.45
CA ILE A 44 -15.85 2.19 5.43
C ILE A 44 -15.85 0.72 4.99
N ASP A 45 -14.96 0.38 4.05
CA ASP A 45 -14.73 -0.99 3.59
C ASP A 45 -14.24 -1.87 4.75
N ALA A 46 -15.19 -2.54 5.42
CA ALA A 46 -14.92 -3.52 6.47
C ALA A 46 -14.72 -4.95 5.91
N ALA A 47 -14.59 -5.12 4.60
CA ALA A 47 -14.40 -6.42 3.96
C ALA A 47 -12.91 -6.71 3.78
N LEU A 48 -12.43 -7.79 4.41
CA LEU A 48 -11.13 -8.49 4.24
C LEU A 48 -9.93 -7.59 3.92
N ALA A 49 -9.06 -7.36 4.92
CA ALA A 49 -7.78 -6.68 4.72
C ALA A 49 -7.06 -7.17 3.46
N ASP A 50 -6.59 -6.21 2.67
CA ASP A 50 -6.00 -6.39 1.36
C ASP A 50 -4.68 -7.15 1.45
N ALA A 51 -4.75 -8.47 1.55
CA ALA A 51 -3.62 -9.38 1.33
C ALA A 51 -3.19 -9.40 -0.16
N ALA A 52 -3.46 -8.32 -0.91
CA ALA A 52 -3.22 -8.23 -2.33
C ALA A 52 -1.72 -8.31 -2.65
N ILE A 53 -1.42 -9.06 -3.70
CA ILE A 53 -0.15 -9.17 -4.43
C ILE A 53 1.02 -9.79 -3.65
N ALA A 54 1.18 -9.51 -2.35
CA ALA A 54 2.29 -9.99 -1.54
C ALA A 54 2.29 -11.50 -1.29
N ASP A 55 1.12 -12.14 -1.15
CA ASP A 55 1.02 -13.57 -0.81
C ASP A 55 1.61 -14.50 -1.90
N ALA A 56 1.58 -14.07 -3.17
CA ALA A 56 2.19 -14.83 -4.25
C ALA A 56 3.74 -14.73 -4.24
N ALA A 57 4.30 -13.67 -3.67
CA ALA A 57 5.74 -13.44 -3.61
C ALA A 57 6.39 -13.89 -2.29
N ILE A 58 5.64 -13.97 -1.18
CA ILE A 58 6.17 -14.37 0.13
C ILE A 58 6.12 -15.91 0.32
N ALA A 59 5.15 -16.60 -0.30
CA ALA A 59 5.01 -18.06 -0.17
C ALA A 59 5.99 -18.86 -1.06
N ASP A 60 6.43 -18.28 -2.18
CA ASP A 60 7.59 -18.78 -2.91
C ASP A 60 8.80 -18.00 -2.43
N GLY A 61 9.70 -18.66 -1.70
CA GLY A 61 11.04 -18.17 -1.39
C GLY A 61 11.89 -18.04 -2.67
N ALA A 62 11.40 -17.27 -3.65
CA ALA A 62 12.16 -16.79 -4.77
C ALA A 62 13.20 -15.84 -4.20
N ILE A 63 14.36 -16.44 -3.90
CA ILE A 63 15.66 -15.82 -4.09
C ILE A 63 15.55 -15.06 -5.41
N PHE A 64 15.33 -13.75 -5.32
CA PHE A 64 15.52 -12.88 -6.47
C PHE A 64 17.00 -13.04 -6.84
N ASP A 65 17.28 -13.71 -7.95
CA ASP A 65 18.56 -13.55 -8.64
C ASP A 65 18.57 -12.09 -9.16
N ALA A 66 18.88 -11.16 -8.24
CA ALA A 66 19.07 -9.77 -8.58
C ALA A 66 20.22 -9.72 -9.59
N ALA A 67 19.94 -9.22 -10.78
CA ALA A 67 20.97 -8.73 -11.67
C ALA A 67 21.65 -7.56 -10.95
N SER A 68 22.77 -7.83 -10.28
CA SER A 68 23.57 -6.78 -9.67
C SER A 68 24.04 -5.86 -10.79
N ALA A 69 23.50 -4.64 -10.84
CA ALA A 69 24.13 -3.58 -11.60
C ALA A 69 25.43 -3.24 -10.85
N ASP A 70 26.55 -3.81 -11.31
CA ASP A 70 27.90 -3.43 -10.86
C ASP A 70 28.19 -2.05 -11.47
N ALA A 71 27.66 -1.01 -10.82
CA ALA A 71 27.90 0.37 -11.21
C ALA A 71 29.36 0.68 -10.87
N GLY A 72 30.27 0.44 -11.82
CA GLY A 72 31.68 0.74 -11.68
C GLY A 72 31.92 2.23 -11.37
N ARG A 73 31.93 2.58 -10.09
CA ARG A 73 32.45 3.83 -9.55
C ARG A 73 33.75 3.53 -8.80
N ASP A 74 34.83 4.14 -9.27
CA ASP A 74 36.17 4.01 -8.68
C ASP A 74 36.16 4.52 -7.23
N ALA A 75 36.35 3.60 -6.27
CA ALA A 75 36.53 3.92 -4.86
C ALA A 75 37.89 4.62 -4.63
N ALA A 76 37.92 5.93 -4.83
CA ALA A 76 39.07 6.78 -4.54
C ALA A 76 38.74 7.76 -3.40
N GLY A 77 39.02 7.33 -2.17
CA GLY A 77 39.51 8.21 -1.10
C GLY A 77 38.50 8.78 -0.10
N SER A 78 38.42 8.19 1.09
CA SER A 78 38.91 8.78 2.36
C SER A 78 38.57 7.85 3.54
N ASP A 79 39.48 7.71 4.51
CA ASP A 79 39.33 6.93 5.76
C ASP A 79 38.29 7.53 6.75
N ALA A 80 37.43 8.46 6.30
CA ALA A 80 36.33 8.92 7.11
C ALA A 80 35.25 7.85 7.10
N GLY A 81 34.99 7.23 8.25
CA GLY A 81 33.86 6.32 8.41
C GLY A 81 32.55 6.97 7.93
N PRO A 82 31.54 6.16 7.56
CA PRO A 82 30.28 6.65 7.05
C PRO A 82 29.64 7.60 8.05
N THR A 83 29.15 8.73 7.56
CA THR A 83 28.57 9.77 8.41
C THR A 83 27.06 9.61 8.46
N LEU A 84 26.49 9.70 9.66
CA LEU A 84 25.05 9.90 9.81
C LEU A 84 24.68 11.27 9.21
N PRO A 85 23.69 11.35 8.30
CA PRO A 85 23.21 12.63 7.83
C PRO A 85 22.57 13.41 9.00
N PRO A 86 22.56 14.76 8.95
CA PRO A 86 21.90 15.56 9.97
C PRO A 86 20.39 15.26 9.98
N ILE A 87 19.88 14.87 11.15
CA ILE A 87 18.46 14.59 11.38
C ILE A 87 17.84 15.77 12.12
N GLU A 88 17.05 16.56 11.41
CA GLU A 88 16.26 17.64 12.01
C GLU A 88 15.04 17.05 12.73
N ARG A 89 14.72 17.57 13.92
CA ARG A 89 13.56 17.12 14.71
C ARG A 89 12.39 18.07 14.48
N CYS A 90 11.18 17.53 14.49
CA CYS A 90 9.98 18.35 14.54
C CYS A 90 9.56 18.58 15.98
N ASP A 91 8.90 19.71 16.25
CA ASP A 91 8.28 19.99 17.54
C ASP A 91 6.94 19.26 17.66
N VAL A 92 6.99 17.92 17.71
CA VAL A 92 5.83 17.07 18.01
C VAL A 92 6.10 16.33 19.30
N ALA A 93 5.10 16.31 20.19
CA ALA A 93 5.21 15.56 21.42
C ALA A 93 5.46 14.08 21.09
N PRO A 94 6.43 13.41 21.74
CA PRO A 94 6.59 11.97 21.57
C PRO A 94 5.31 11.28 22.02
N ALA A 95 4.58 10.70 21.07
CA ALA A 95 3.44 9.84 21.37
C ALA A 95 3.92 8.40 21.32
N THR A 96 3.64 7.63 22.37
CA THR A 96 3.77 6.19 22.31
C THR A 96 2.62 5.66 21.43
N PRO A 97 2.91 5.08 20.25
CA PRO A 97 1.87 4.57 19.35
C PRO A 97 0.98 3.51 20.02
N PHE A 98 1.47 2.90 21.12
CA PHE A 98 0.82 1.81 21.83
C PHE A 98 -0.19 2.21 22.91
N ALA A 99 -0.46 3.50 23.12
CA ALA A 99 -1.48 3.91 24.11
C ALA A 99 -2.85 3.25 23.87
N HIS A 100 -3.14 2.86 22.63
CA HIS A 100 -4.39 2.19 22.24
C HIS A 100 -4.23 0.71 21.84
N HIS A 101 -2.99 0.22 21.67
CA HIS A 101 -2.70 -1.13 21.17
C HIS A 101 -1.50 -1.72 21.90
N ALA A 102 -1.75 -2.24 23.11
CA ALA A 102 -0.74 -2.87 23.95
C ALA A 102 -0.08 -4.11 23.31
N ASP A 103 -0.70 -4.63 22.25
CA ASP A 103 -0.25 -5.81 21.52
C ASP A 103 0.33 -5.45 20.15
N ALA A 104 0.74 -4.21 19.88
CA ALA A 104 1.42 -3.86 18.64
C ALA A 104 2.91 -3.60 18.87
N TRP A 105 3.70 -3.70 17.82
CA TRP A 105 5.12 -3.33 17.80
C TRP A 105 5.50 -2.89 16.39
N GLY A 106 6.66 -2.25 16.25
CA GLY A 106 7.14 -1.93 14.93
C GLY A 106 8.53 -1.34 14.91
N TYR A 107 8.91 -0.81 13.77
CA TYR A 107 10.25 -0.30 13.55
C TYR A 107 10.27 0.90 12.59
N GLU A 108 11.34 1.67 12.67
CA GLU A 108 11.71 2.70 11.70
C GLU A 108 13.20 2.60 11.39
N LEU A 109 13.56 2.78 10.12
CA LEU A 109 14.94 3.01 9.71
C LEU A 109 15.14 4.53 9.63
N VAL A 110 16.23 5.04 10.21
CA VAL A 110 16.50 6.48 10.25
C VAL A 110 17.92 6.80 9.78
N PRO A 111 18.07 7.53 8.66
CA PRO A 111 17.00 7.82 7.69
C PRO A 111 16.44 6.53 7.07
N SER A 112 15.22 6.59 6.52
CA SER A 112 14.58 5.45 5.86
C SER A 112 15.11 5.21 4.44
N VAL A 113 15.86 6.19 3.93
CA VAL A 113 16.56 6.14 2.65
C VAL A 113 17.97 6.68 2.85
N ILE A 114 18.97 6.00 2.30
CA ILE A 114 20.37 6.45 2.30
C ILE A 114 20.91 6.62 0.88
N ALA A 115 21.90 7.49 0.73
CA ALA A 115 22.80 7.44 -0.41
C ALA A 115 23.91 6.39 -0.19
N PRO A 116 24.67 6.00 -1.23
CA PRO A 116 25.87 5.19 -1.03
C PRO A 116 26.77 5.85 0.02
N HIS A 117 27.20 5.05 1.00
CA HIS A 117 28.11 5.45 2.10
C HIS A 117 27.51 6.28 3.24
N GLU A 118 26.20 6.57 3.25
CA GLU A 118 25.57 7.15 4.44
C GLU A 118 25.30 6.07 5.50
N ALA A 119 25.43 6.47 6.76
CA ALA A 119 25.03 5.61 7.88
C ALA A 119 23.55 5.82 8.22
N PHE A 120 22.96 4.84 8.90
CA PHE A 120 21.60 4.90 9.43
C PHE A 120 21.52 4.15 10.77
N TYR A 121 20.39 4.21 11.44
CA TYR A 121 20.08 3.36 12.59
C TYR A 121 18.68 2.76 12.45
N VAL A 122 18.38 1.75 13.26
CA VAL A 122 17.07 1.10 13.32
C VAL A 122 16.50 1.35 14.71
N GLU A 123 15.34 1.99 14.78
CA GLU A 123 14.54 2.09 16.01
C GLU A 123 13.50 0.97 16.00
N VAL A 124 13.39 0.21 17.09
CA VAL A 124 12.36 -0.82 17.29
C VAL A 124 11.52 -0.42 18.49
N THR A 125 10.26 -0.13 18.24
CA THR A 125 9.30 0.29 19.26
C THR A 125 8.48 -0.92 19.70
N THR A 126 8.51 -1.22 20.99
CA THR A 126 7.78 -2.34 21.61
C THR A 126 6.97 -1.84 22.80
N PRO A 127 5.92 -2.56 23.22
CA PRO A 127 5.21 -2.19 24.44
C PRO A 127 6.19 -2.26 25.63
N PRO A 128 6.29 -1.20 26.47
CA PRO A 128 7.29 -1.13 27.53
C PRO A 128 7.27 -2.35 28.46
N GLY A 129 8.44 -2.90 28.75
CA GLY A 129 8.61 -4.04 29.66
C GLY A 129 8.17 -5.40 29.10
N THR A 130 7.79 -5.50 27.82
CA THR A 130 7.40 -6.78 27.19
C THR A 130 8.54 -7.57 26.58
N VAL A 131 9.65 -6.91 26.25
CA VAL A 131 10.84 -7.51 25.65
C VAL A 131 12.02 -7.46 26.62
N THR A 132 12.82 -8.52 26.63
CA THR A 132 14.09 -8.57 27.39
C THR A 132 15.28 -8.10 26.55
N SER A 133 15.23 -8.30 25.23
CA SER A 133 16.24 -7.81 24.29
C SER A 133 15.70 -7.82 22.86
N VAL A 134 16.32 -7.05 21.98
CA VAL A 134 16.08 -7.07 20.53
C VAL A 134 17.41 -7.31 19.80
N THR A 135 17.40 -8.16 18.78
CA THR A 135 18.58 -8.47 17.94
C THR A 135 18.26 -8.29 16.46
N LEU A 136 19.31 -7.99 15.66
CA LEU A 136 19.25 -8.09 14.21
C LEU A 136 19.92 -9.40 13.80
N ASP A 137 19.11 -10.38 13.43
CA ASP A 137 19.55 -11.71 13.03
C ASP A 137 19.74 -11.77 11.51
N SER A 138 20.70 -12.57 11.05
CA SER A 138 21.00 -12.75 9.62
C SER A 138 21.15 -11.41 8.86
N PRO A 139 22.00 -10.48 9.33
CA PRO A 139 22.20 -9.20 8.66
C PRO A 139 22.70 -9.43 7.23
N SER A 140 22.36 -8.50 6.34
CA SER A 140 22.89 -8.53 4.97
C SER A 140 24.41 -8.63 4.97
N ALA A 141 24.98 -9.42 4.06
CA ALA A 141 26.39 -9.78 4.08
C ALA A 141 27.35 -8.58 4.03
N ARG A 142 26.89 -7.44 3.50
CA ARG A 142 27.65 -6.18 3.41
C ARG A 142 27.34 -5.18 4.51
N LEU A 143 26.35 -5.46 5.36
CA LEU A 143 25.98 -4.59 6.48
C LEU A 143 27.05 -4.65 7.58
N ARG A 144 27.38 -3.49 8.13
CA ARG A 144 28.42 -3.32 9.16
C ARG A 144 27.86 -2.50 10.32
N SER A 145 28.47 -2.72 11.48
CA SER A 145 28.23 -2.01 12.73
C SER A 145 29.50 -2.12 13.58
N ASP A 146 29.97 -1.03 14.17
CA ASP A 146 31.09 -1.05 15.12
C ASP A 146 30.70 -1.69 16.45
N ASP A 147 29.42 -1.56 16.81
CA ASP A 147 28.84 -1.98 18.09
C ASP A 147 28.22 -3.38 18.07
N GLY A 148 28.33 -4.08 16.92
CA GLY A 148 27.62 -5.32 16.65
C GLY A 148 26.13 -5.09 16.34
N PHE A 149 25.34 -6.16 16.39
CA PHE A 149 23.93 -6.19 15.94
C PHE A 149 22.95 -6.35 17.11
N ILE A 150 23.20 -5.62 18.19
CA ILE A 150 22.41 -5.65 19.42
C ILE A 150 21.76 -4.28 19.61
N PHE A 151 20.45 -4.27 19.79
CA PHE A 151 19.71 -3.05 20.07
C PHE A 151 19.85 -2.67 21.55
N ARG A 152 19.86 -1.36 21.84
CA ARG A 152 20.00 -0.80 23.19
C ARG A 152 18.83 0.13 23.49
N ASP A 153 18.31 0.04 24.72
CA ASP A 153 17.32 0.95 25.31
C ASP A 153 17.93 1.44 26.65
N ASP A 154 18.98 2.24 26.55
CA ASP A 154 19.89 2.66 27.62
C ASP A 154 20.01 4.19 27.80
N GLY A 155 19.29 4.97 26.99
CA GLY A 155 19.28 6.44 26.97
C GLY A 155 20.59 7.05 26.45
N VAL A 156 21.44 6.26 25.79
CA VAL A 156 22.66 6.74 25.14
C VAL A 156 22.39 6.87 23.65
N GLU A 157 22.68 8.06 23.11
CA GLU A 157 22.55 8.36 21.67
C GLU A 157 23.08 7.20 20.79
N PRO A 158 22.32 6.74 19.79
CA PRO A 158 21.07 7.33 19.26
C PRO A 158 19.79 7.00 20.06
N ASP A 159 19.87 6.17 21.11
CA ASP A 159 18.73 5.97 22.00
C ASP A 159 18.52 7.19 22.92
N ARG A 160 17.29 7.68 22.97
CA ARG A 160 16.94 8.97 23.57
C ARG A 160 16.55 8.85 25.03
N ALA A 161 15.93 7.75 25.43
CA ALA A 161 15.38 7.61 26.77
C ALA A 161 15.31 6.15 27.22
N ALA A 162 16.15 5.81 28.20
CA ALA A 162 16.16 4.47 28.77
C ALA A 162 14.79 4.01 29.31
N GLY A 163 14.37 2.83 28.90
CA GLY A 163 13.16 2.16 29.32
C GLY A 163 11.87 2.71 28.70
N ASP A 164 11.96 3.50 27.62
CA ASP A 164 10.78 4.01 26.92
C ASP A 164 10.17 2.97 25.95
N GLY A 165 10.82 1.81 25.80
CA GLY A 165 10.38 0.73 24.92
C GLY A 165 10.86 0.89 23.47
N ILE A 166 11.73 1.86 23.19
CA ILE A 166 12.39 2.06 21.91
C ILE A 166 13.82 1.54 22.04
N SER A 167 14.10 0.39 21.42
CA SER A 167 15.46 -0.12 21.33
C SER A 167 16.09 0.33 20.02
N VAL A 168 17.31 0.87 20.05
CA VAL A 168 18.00 1.42 18.89
C VAL A 168 19.26 0.60 18.55
N LEU A 169 19.48 0.34 17.27
CA LEU A 169 20.69 -0.27 16.72
C LEU A 169 21.33 0.66 15.68
N GLY A 170 22.58 1.03 15.89
CA GLY A 170 23.38 1.76 14.91
C GLY A 170 24.51 2.58 15.57
N PRO A 171 25.32 3.28 14.76
CA PRO A 171 25.18 3.44 13.32
C PRO A 171 25.45 2.14 12.53
N LEU A 172 24.69 1.93 11.46
CA LEU A 172 24.81 0.87 10.48
C LEU A 172 25.19 1.44 9.12
N TRP A 173 25.94 0.69 8.32
CA TRP A 173 26.29 1.08 6.95
C TRP A 173 26.62 -0.13 6.08
N PHE A 174 26.70 0.08 4.77
CA PHE A 174 27.13 -0.93 3.81
C PHE A 174 28.60 -0.77 3.43
N GLU A 175 29.36 -1.86 3.47
CA GLU A 175 30.70 -1.91 2.92
C GLU A 175 30.64 -2.03 1.39
N GLY A 176 30.81 -0.91 0.69
CA GLY A 176 30.60 -0.75 -0.76
C GLY A 176 29.13 -0.88 -1.18
N ASP A 177 28.86 -1.07 -2.47
CA ASP A 177 27.49 -0.95 -3.00
C ASP A 177 26.52 -2.03 -2.49
N PRO A 178 25.38 -1.68 -1.89
CA PRO A 178 24.40 -2.67 -1.46
C PRO A 178 23.84 -3.45 -2.67
N SER A 179 23.44 -4.70 -2.45
CA SER A 179 22.64 -5.44 -3.43
C SER A 179 21.22 -4.89 -3.42
N VAL A 180 20.97 -3.89 -4.28
CA VAL A 180 19.69 -3.19 -4.35
C VAL A 180 18.73 -3.91 -5.29
N VAL A 181 17.49 -4.08 -4.85
CA VAL A 181 16.35 -4.40 -5.72
C VAL A 181 15.81 -3.08 -6.28
N LEU A 182 16.09 -2.81 -7.56
CA LEU A 182 15.68 -1.58 -8.23
C LEU A 182 14.19 -1.59 -8.56
N LEU A 183 13.57 -0.41 -8.47
CA LEU A 183 12.18 -0.19 -8.85
C LEU A 183 12.09 0.26 -10.31
N GLU A 184 12.04 -0.69 -11.24
CA GLU A 184 11.91 -0.35 -12.67
C GLU A 184 10.71 0.58 -12.95
N PRO A 185 10.83 1.59 -13.83
CA PRO A 185 11.98 1.87 -14.68
C PRO A 185 13.04 2.79 -14.03
N LEU A 186 12.97 3.04 -12.73
CA LEU A 186 13.96 3.84 -12.02
C LEU A 186 15.22 3.00 -11.80
N ASP A 187 16.34 3.48 -12.34
CA ASP A 187 17.65 2.82 -12.28
C ASP A 187 18.47 3.26 -11.06
N ASP A 188 18.00 4.26 -10.33
CA ASP A 188 18.68 4.85 -9.17
C ASP A 188 17.90 4.73 -7.86
N VAL A 189 16.71 4.13 -7.88
CA VAL A 189 15.81 3.99 -6.72
C VAL A 189 15.56 2.51 -6.45
N GLY A 190 15.77 2.08 -5.22
CA GLY A 190 15.45 0.70 -4.84
C GLY A 190 15.52 0.46 -3.34
N PHE A 191 15.53 -0.83 -2.97
CA PHE A 191 15.55 -1.25 -1.57
C PHE A 191 16.60 -2.33 -1.30
N VAL A 192 17.05 -2.40 -0.06
CA VAL A 192 17.92 -3.45 0.45
C VAL A 192 17.36 -4.01 1.75
N ASP A 193 17.33 -5.35 1.85
CA ASP A 193 17.03 -6.05 3.10
C ASP A 193 18.23 -5.90 4.05
N ILE A 194 17.99 -5.46 5.29
CA ILE A 194 19.06 -5.28 6.28
C ILE A 194 19.17 -6.45 7.26
N GLY A 195 18.26 -7.43 7.22
CA GLY A 195 18.21 -8.60 8.09
C GLY A 195 16.87 -8.73 8.81
N ARG A 196 16.83 -9.61 9.82
CA ARG A 196 15.61 -9.92 10.56
C ARG A 196 15.65 -9.38 11.99
N ILE A 197 14.66 -8.58 12.35
CA ILE A 197 14.50 -8.11 13.74
C ILE A 197 13.86 -9.24 14.55
N THR A 198 14.50 -9.61 15.67
CA THR A 198 13.96 -10.58 16.63
C THR A 198 13.85 -9.93 18.00
N ALA A 199 12.61 -9.82 18.49
CA ALA A 199 12.31 -9.47 19.87
C ALA A 199 12.32 -10.74 20.73
N HIS A 200 13.09 -10.73 21.82
CA HIS A 200 13.14 -11.80 22.81
C HIS A 200 12.28 -11.41 24.01
N LEU A 201 11.35 -12.27 24.39
CA LEU A 201 10.40 -12.05 25.47
C LEU A 201 10.78 -12.89 26.71
N PRO A 202 10.26 -12.53 27.90
CA PRO A 202 10.40 -13.35 29.10
C PRO A 202 10.01 -14.82 28.85
N GLY A 203 10.79 -15.74 29.42
CA GLY A 203 10.58 -17.18 29.23
C GLY A 203 11.14 -17.76 27.92
N GLY A 204 11.92 -16.97 27.16
CA GLY A 204 12.64 -17.44 25.96
C GLY A 204 11.79 -17.49 24.69
N THR A 205 10.60 -16.89 24.71
CA THR A 205 9.78 -16.74 23.50
C THR A 205 10.41 -15.70 22.58
N GLN A 206 10.37 -15.95 21.27
CA GLN A 206 10.84 -15.01 20.25
C GLN A 206 9.68 -14.54 19.38
N ARG A 207 9.74 -13.28 18.95
CA ARG A 207 8.82 -12.68 17.98
C ARG A 207 9.61 -11.98 16.88
N GLN A 208 9.11 -12.08 15.66
CA GLN A 208 9.71 -11.52 14.45
C GLN A 208 8.59 -10.83 13.66
N PRO A 209 8.86 -9.70 13.00
CA PRO A 209 7.83 -9.09 12.20
C PRO A 209 7.60 -10.00 10.99
N LEU A 210 6.38 -10.00 10.45
CA LEU A 210 6.11 -10.68 9.18
C LEU A 210 7.02 -10.12 8.09
N ILE A 211 7.24 -8.80 8.12
CA ILE A 211 8.04 -8.08 7.14
C ILE A 211 9.32 -7.57 7.79
N GLY A 212 10.45 -8.07 7.29
CA GLY A 212 11.76 -7.57 7.70
C GLY A 212 11.97 -6.11 7.29
N PRO A 213 12.84 -5.37 8.02
CA PRO A 213 13.20 -4.00 7.67
C PRO A 213 13.84 -3.90 6.28
N MET A 214 13.29 -3.01 5.45
CA MET A 214 13.80 -2.70 4.11
C MET A 214 14.28 -1.25 4.07
N LEU A 215 15.55 -1.03 3.75
CA LEU A 215 16.12 0.31 3.62
C LEU A 215 15.99 0.80 2.19
N GLY A 216 15.46 2.01 1.99
CA GLY A 216 15.50 2.66 0.69
C GLY A 216 16.93 3.08 0.31
N VAL A 217 17.27 2.97 -0.96
CA VAL A 217 18.56 3.41 -1.48
C VAL A 217 18.34 4.32 -2.67
N LEU A 218 18.97 5.49 -2.65
CA LEU A 218 19.08 6.40 -3.77
C LEU A 218 20.52 6.36 -4.28
N LEU A 219 20.77 5.62 -5.37
CA LEU A 219 22.12 5.41 -5.92
C LEU A 219 22.70 6.66 -6.58
N SER A 220 21.84 7.59 -6.99
CA SER A 220 22.26 8.89 -7.49
C SER A 220 22.67 9.82 -6.33
N ASP A 221 23.55 10.77 -6.61
CA ASP A 221 23.95 11.79 -5.62
C ASP A 221 22.90 12.91 -5.47
N LEU A 222 21.65 12.62 -5.86
CA LEU A 222 20.56 13.58 -5.79
C LEU A 222 20.26 13.91 -4.32
N ARG A 223 20.00 15.19 -4.07
CA ARG A 223 19.60 15.76 -2.79
C ARG A 223 18.53 16.79 -3.07
N ARG A 224 17.48 16.82 -2.26
CA ARG A 224 16.39 17.79 -2.41
C ARG A 224 16.01 18.40 -1.08
N ASP A 225 16.12 19.72 -1.01
CA ASP A 225 15.62 20.49 0.12
C ASP A 225 14.11 20.72 -0.02
N ALA A 226 13.45 21.05 1.08
CA ALA A 226 12.07 21.49 1.05
C ALA A 226 11.97 22.90 0.45
N GLU A 227 10.92 23.14 -0.34
CA GLU A 227 10.61 24.44 -0.94
C GLU A 227 9.79 25.30 0.03
N VAL A 228 8.89 24.68 0.79
CA VAL A 228 8.07 25.33 1.82
C VAL A 228 8.06 24.47 3.08
N THR A 229 8.10 25.12 4.25
CA THR A 229 8.10 24.46 5.56
C THR A 229 7.16 25.16 6.54
N SER A 230 6.52 24.37 7.40
CA SER A 230 5.82 24.78 8.62
C SER A 230 6.29 23.91 9.79
N ASP A 231 5.77 24.10 10.99
CA ASP A 231 6.19 23.31 12.18
C ASP A 231 5.96 21.79 12.03
N HIS A 232 4.97 21.40 11.22
CA HIS A 232 4.57 20.00 11.05
C HIS A 232 4.67 19.50 9.61
N HIS A 233 4.88 20.37 8.63
CA HIS A 233 4.92 19.96 7.23
C HIS A 233 6.12 20.56 6.52
N ALA A 234 6.58 19.85 5.49
CA ALA A 234 7.52 20.38 4.51
C ALA A 234 7.06 19.89 3.14
N ALA A 235 7.33 20.65 2.09
CA ALA A 235 6.86 20.29 0.75
C ALA A 235 7.93 20.53 -0.31
N THR A 236 7.90 19.68 -1.33
CA THR A 236 8.44 19.95 -2.67
C THR A 236 7.28 20.12 -3.63
N ASP A 237 7.56 20.51 -4.85
CA ASP A 237 6.65 20.43 -6.00
C ASP A 237 5.98 19.05 -6.25
N HIS A 238 6.41 17.93 -5.65
CA HIS A 238 5.75 16.61 -5.84
C HIS A 238 5.42 15.85 -4.55
N VAL A 239 6.03 16.20 -3.42
CA VAL A 239 5.89 15.47 -2.16
C VAL A 239 5.62 16.40 -1.01
N LEU A 240 4.62 16.03 -0.22
CA LEU A 240 4.36 16.56 1.10
C LEU A 240 4.97 15.65 2.17
N GLU A 241 5.87 16.19 2.96
CA GLU A 241 6.31 15.58 4.21
C GLU A 241 5.37 16.02 5.33
N THR A 242 4.86 15.06 6.09
CA THR A 242 4.06 15.33 7.29
C THR A 242 4.69 14.69 8.51
N CYS A 243 5.07 15.53 9.46
CA CYS A 243 5.64 15.11 10.71
C CYS A 243 4.54 14.89 11.74
N THR A 244 4.42 13.66 12.23
CA THR A 244 3.39 13.29 13.19
C THR A 244 4.02 12.62 14.41
N SER A 245 3.16 12.43 15.40
CA SER A 245 3.38 11.50 16.50
C SER A 245 2.36 10.35 16.37
N GLY A 246 2.76 9.13 16.71
CA GLY A 246 1.82 8.00 16.85
C GLY A 246 1.48 7.23 15.57
N TRP A 247 2.27 7.38 14.50
CA TRP A 247 2.28 6.47 13.34
C TRP A 247 0.91 6.33 12.67
N LYS A 248 0.26 7.47 12.40
CA LYS A 248 -1.15 7.54 12.00
C LYS A 248 -1.41 6.82 10.67
N VAL A 249 -0.46 6.88 9.73
CA VAL A 249 -0.56 6.18 8.45
C VAL A 249 -0.55 4.67 8.65
N GLN A 250 0.42 4.15 9.41
CA GLN A 250 0.48 2.72 9.73
C GLN A 250 -0.71 2.26 10.58
N MET A 251 -1.16 3.05 11.55
CA MET A 251 -2.36 2.74 12.32
C MET A 251 -3.62 2.66 11.43
N ALA A 252 -3.77 3.57 10.47
CA ALA A 252 -4.89 3.57 9.53
C ALA A 252 -4.84 2.35 8.60
N LEU A 253 -3.65 2.01 8.10
CA LEU A 253 -3.41 0.82 7.28
C LEU A 253 -3.81 -0.47 8.03
N ARG A 254 -3.48 -0.56 9.32
CA ARG A 254 -3.81 -1.73 10.16
C ARG A 254 -5.22 -1.69 10.77
N SER A 255 -6.06 -0.71 10.45
CA SER A 255 -7.40 -0.53 11.06
C SER A 255 -7.37 -0.33 12.58
N PHE A 256 -6.25 0.09 13.13
CA PHE A 256 -6.09 0.23 14.58
C PHE A 256 -6.75 1.49 15.12
N ALA A 257 -6.90 2.52 14.30
CA ALA A 257 -7.76 3.65 14.61
C ALA A 257 -8.27 4.33 13.33
N TYR A 258 -9.58 4.61 13.34
CA TYR A 258 -10.28 5.32 12.28
C TYR A 258 -10.34 6.82 12.60
N GLY A 259 -10.49 7.67 11.58
CA GLY A 259 -10.64 9.12 11.77
C GLY A 259 -9.35 9.86 12.15
N MET A 260 -8.18 9.26 11.90
CA MET A 260 -6.89 9.87 12.23
C MET A 260 -6.22 10.57 11.05
N LEU A 261 -6.49 10.14 9.83
CA LEU A 261 -5.80 10.68 8.65
C LEU A 261 -6.33 12.06 8.28
N GLU A 262 -7.58 12.37 8.57
CA GLU A 262 -8.18 13.70 8.45
C GLU A 262 -7.34 14.74 9.18
N SER A 263 -6.83 14.39 10.37
CA SER A 263 -5.94 15.25 11.16
C SER A 263 -4.52 15.41 10.60
N VAL A 264 -4.15 14.59 9.62
CA VAL A 264 -2.88 14.64 8.87
C VAL A 264 -3.08 15.40 7.56
N VAL A 265 -4.18 15.13 6.85
CA VAL A 265 -4.49 15.70 5.54
C VAL A 265 -5.00 17.13 5.64
N ALA A 266 -5.95 17.43 6.53
CA ALA A 266 -6.56 18.76 6.56
C ALA A 266 -5.52 19.89 6.79
N PRO A 267 -4.53 19.73 7.69
CA PRO A 267 -3.45 20.71 7.84
C PRO A 267 -2.54 20.86 6.61
N ALA A 268 -2.44 19.83 5.74
CA ALA A 268 -1.63 19.89 4.53
C ALA A 268 -2.05 21.03 3.59
N TYR A 269 -3.35 21.32 3.50
CA TYR A 269 -3.90 22.39 2.67
C TYR A 269 -3.53 23.81 3.14
N ALA A 270 -2.81 23.94 4.26
CA ALA A 270 -2.13 25.19 4.60
C ALA A 270 -0.91 25.46 3.69
N LEU A 271 -0.28 24.41 3.14
CA LEU A 271 0.90 24.51 2.27
C LEU A 271 0.60 24.21 0.80
N VAL A 272 -0.44 23.44 0.52
CA VAL A 272 -0.82 23.05 -0.85
C VAL A 272 -2.21 23.57 -1.18
N GLU A 273 -2.45 23.90 -2.45
CA GLU A 273 -3.79 24.20 -2.92
C GLU A 273 -4.70 22.98 -2.82
N ASP A 274 -5.99 23.26 -2.66
CA ASP A 274 -7.03 22.24 -2.58
C ASP A 274 -7.45 21.78 -3.99
N ASP A 275 -6.50 21.18 -4.71
CA ASP A 275 -6.66 20.70 -6.08
C ASP A 275 -6.19 19.24 -6.27
N VAL A 276 -5.97 18.52 -5.17
CA VAL A 276 -5.60 17.10 -5.15
C VAL A 276 -6.85 16.22 -5.17
N ASP A 277 -6.98 15.36 -6.19
CA ASP A 277 -8.08 14.39 -6.29
C ASP A 277 -7.82 13.15 -5.43
N HIS A 278 -6.56 12.70 -5.37
CA HIS A 278 -6.18 11.48 -4.66
C HIS A 278 -4.91 11.73 -3.84
N TRP A 279 -4.96 11.50 -2.53
CA TRP A 279 -3.75 11.45 -1.71
C TRP A 279 -3.21 10.02 -1.61
N VAL A 280 -1.91 9.86 -1.74
CA VAL A 280 -1.18 8.61 -1.48
C VAL A 280 -0.26 8.84 -0.29
N PHE A 281 -0.52 8.18 0.83
CA PHE A 281 0.29 8.22 2.03
C PHE A 281 1.26 7.05 2.09
N LEU A 282 2.54 7.39 2.25
CA LEU A 282 3.63 6.50 2.60
C LEU A 282 4.02 6.76 4.05
N SER A 283 4.69 5.79 4.69
CA SER A 283 5.27 5.97 6.02
C SER A 283 6.73 5.52 6.04
N THR A 284 7.56 6.20 6.82
CA THR A 284 8.92 5.71 7.15
C THR A 284 8.91 4.62 8.22
N GLN A 285 7.76 4.41 8.88
CA GLN A 285 7.59 3.39 9.92
C GLN A 285 6.86 2.16 9.37
N HIS A 286 7.04 1.04 10.08
CA HIS A 286 6.28 -0.17 9.92
C HIS A 286 5.65 -0.59 11.25
N LEU A 287 4.38 -0.98 11.24
CA LEU A 287 3.64 -1.43 12.42
C LEU A 287 2.98 -2.79 12.18
N GLU A 288 3.03 -3.66 13.18
CA GLU A 288 2.31 -4.93 13.18
C GLU A 288 1.63 -5.17 14.54
N ALA A 289 0.48 -5.84 14.52
CA ALA A 289 0.00 -6.55 15.69
C ALA A 289 0.96 -7.70 16.02
N THR A 290 1.19 -7.94 17.30
CA THR A 290 2.11 -8.96 17.81
C THR A 290 1.56 -10.38 17.68
N ASP A 291 0.24 -10.57 17.52
CA ASP A 291 -0.35 -11.86 17.12
C ASP A 291 -0.46 -11.94 15.59
N ALA A 292 0.70 -12.00 14.94
CA ALA A 292 0.81 -11.95 13.49
C ALA A 292 0.14 -13.13 12.77
N ALA A 293 -0.06 -14.27 13.44
CA ALA A 293 -0.68 -15.45 12.86
C ALA A 293 -2.21 -15.34 12.75
N SER A 294 -2.85 -14.47 13.52
CA SER A 294 -4.31 -14.31 13.54
C SER A 294 -4.80 -12.98 12.97
N THR A 295 -3.89 -12.00 12.80
CA THR A 295 -4.25 -10.63 12.44
C THR A 295 -4.09 -10.39 10.94
N ILE A 296 -5.18 -10.57 10.18
CA ILE A 296 -5.21 -10.33 8.72
C ILE A 296 -4.77 -8.89 8.34
N GLN A 297 -4.91 -7.94 9.25
CA GLN A 297 -4.52 -6.54 9.06
C GLN A 297 -3.01 -6.37 8.88
N ASN A 298 -2.20 -7.26 9.46
CA ASN A 298 -0.77 -7.26 9.20
C ASN A 298 -0.45 -7.61 7.75
N TYR A 299 -1.38 -8.20 7.00
CA TYR A 299 -1.24 -8.59 5.59
C TYR A 299 -1.72 -7.52 4.58
N ALA A 300 -2.27 -6.39 5.05
CA ALA A 300 -2.56 -5.23 4.21
C ALA A 300 -1.29 -4.56 3.63
N ALA A 301 -1.11 -4.60 2.31
CA ALA A 301 -0.03 -3.86 1.60
C ALA A 301 -0.46 -2.44 1.17
N GLY A 302 -1.76 -2.22 1.09
CA GLY A 302 -2.39 -0.95 0.83
C GLY A 302 -3.77 -0.89 1.47
N ARG A 303 -4.38 0.29 1.45
CA ARG A 303 -5.77 0.51 1.80
C ARG A 303 -6.32 1.76 1.11
N HIS A 304 -7.53 1.64 0.59
CA HIS A 304 -8.31 2.74 0.06
C HIS A 304 -9.29 3.30 1.09
N LEU A 305 -9.45 4.62 1.10
CA LEU A 305 -10.47 5.35 1.82
C LEU A 305 -11.19 6.27 0.83
N LEU A 306 -12.46 5.98 0.58
CA LEU A 306 -13.30 6.84 -0.24
C LEU A 306 -13.71 8.09 0.55
N VAL A 307 -13.44 9.27 -0.01
CA VAL A 307 -13.81 10.56 0.56
C VAL A 307 -15.02 11.15 -0.17
N TRP A 308 -15.04 11.08 -1.49
CA TRP A 308 -16.10 11.67 -2.31
C TRP A 308 -16.40 10.84 -3.54
N ASN A 309 -17.68 10.50 -3.69
CA ASN A 309 -18.23 9.90 -4.89
C ASN A 309 -19.62 10.47 -5.17
N GLU A 310 -19.75 11.20 -6.27
CA GLU A 310 -21.04 11.69 -6.78
C GLU A 310 -21.64 10.78 -7.87
N ALA A 311 -20.87 9.81 -8.34
CA ALA A 311 -21.28 8.96 -9.45
C ALA A 311 -22.51 8.11 -9.08
N THR A 312 -23.33 7.82 -10.08
CA THR A 312 -24.44 6.85 -9.99
C THR A 312 -24.21 5.72 -10.97
N GLY A 313 -25.07 4.69 -10.95
CA GLY A 313 -24.92 3.54 -11.84
C GLY A 313 -23.94 2.48 -11.31
N THR A 314 -23.59 2.57 -10.03
CA THR A 314 -22.75 1.62 -9.30
C THR A 314 -23.48 1.20 -8.02
N ALA A 315 -23.04 0.11 -7.38
CA ALA A 315 -23.55 -0.29 -6.07
C ALA A 315 -23.02 0.63 -4.94
N MET A 316 -22.03 1.48 -5.24
CA MET A 316 -21.51 2.47 -4.32
C MET A 316 -22.51 3.62 -4.26
N GLY A 317 -23.11 3.81 -3.09
CA GLY A 317 -23.92 5.00 -2.84
C GLY A 317 -23.09 6.28 -3.03
N ARG A 318 -23.79 7.40 -3.17
CA ARG A 318 -23.12 8.71 -3.15
C ARG A 318 -22.57 8.99 -1.75
N VAL A 319 -21.35 9.51 -1.68
CA VAL A 319 -20.64 9.87 -0.45
C VAL A 319 -20.01 11.24 -0.65
N ASP A 320 -20.06 12.10 0.37
CA ASP A 320 -19.34 13.38 0.39
C ASP A 320 -18.85 13.67 1.81
N GLY A 321 -17.63 13.23 2.10
CA GLY A 321 -16.93 13.48 3.36
C GLY A 321 -15.93 14.62 3.27
N ARG A 322 -15.84 15.36 2.16
CA ARG A 322 -14.71 16.28 1.89
C ARG A 322 -14.48 17.33 2.98
N SER A 323 -15.53 17.80 3.64
CA SER A 323 -15.42 18.76 4.75
C SER A 323 -14.63 18.22 5.94
N GLU A 324 -14.69 16.92 6.22
CA GLU A 324 -13.94 16.27 7.31
C GLU A 324 -12.43 16.26 7.02
N TRP A 325 -12.07 16.23 5.73
CA TRP A 325 -10.69 16.24 5.24
C TRP A 325 -10.17 17.65 4.96
N GLY A 326 -10.97 18.70 5.23
CA GLY A 326 -10.60 20.09 4.94
C GLY A 326 -10.45 20.38 3.44
N SER A 327 -11.11 19.60 2.58
CA SER A 327 -10.98 19.67 1.12
C SER A 327 -12.33 19.96 0.45
N THR A 328 -12.26 20.41 -0.79
CA THR A 328 -13.38 20.50 -1.74
C THR A 328 -13.14 19.68 -3.00
N ALA A 329 -11.92 19.20 -3.23
CA ALA A 329 -11.54 18.41 -4.41
C ALA A 329 -11.34 16.91 -4.14
N LEU A 330 -10.94 16.54 -2.92
CA LEU A 330 -10.47 15.19 -2.59
C LEU A 330 -11.52 14.10 -2.83
N ARG A 331 -11.16 13.09 -3.63
CA ARG A 331 -11.97 11.91 -3.94
C ARG A 331 -11.61 10.73 -3.06
N SER A 332 -10.32 10.50 -2.83
CA SER A 332 -9.87 9.38 -2.02
C SER A 332 -8.52 9.60 -1.35
N VAL A 333 -8.27 8.77 -0.34
CA VAL A 333 -6.96 8.62 0.29
C VAL A 333 -6.54 7.17 0.19
N SER A 334 -5.34 6.93 -0.31
CA SER A 334 -4.69 5.62 -0.36
C SER A 334 -3.56 5.61 0.65
N VAL A 335 -3.48 4.56 1.46
CA VAL A 335 -2.37 4.33 2.38
C VAL A 335 -1.59 3.12 1.89
N ILE A 336 -0.27 3.24 1.79
CA ILE A 336 0.59 2.20 1.23
C ILE A 336 1.63 1.81 2.28
N ASP A 337 1.89 0.50 2.37
CA ASP A 337 2.85 -0.02 3.33
C ASP A 337 4.29 0.41 3.02
N HIS A 338 5.19 0.21 3.98
CA HIS A 338 6.59 0.55 3.85
C HIS A 338 7.37 -0.45 2.96
N GLY A 339 8.46 0.04 2.35
CA GLY A 339 9.47 -0.78 1.66
C GLY A 339 8.95 -1.57 0.45
N THR A 340 9.59 -2.70 0.18
CA THR A 340 9.27 -3.62 -0.95
C THR A 340 7.96 -4.38 -0.79
N ARG A 341 7.16 -4.08 0.23
CA ARG A 341 5.83 -4.64 0.35
C ARG A 341 4.79 -3.69 -0.22
N GLY A 342 4.89 -2.41 0.13
CA GLY A 342 3.92 -1.40 -0.27
C GLY A 342 4.34 -0.60 -1.49
N ILE A 343 5.60 -0.15 -1.57
CA ILE A 343 6.07 0.84 -2.57
C ILE A 343 6.27 0.18 -3.95
N TYR A 344 5.14 -0.18 -4.56
CA TYR A 344 4.99 -0.60 -5.94
C TYR A 344 3.82 0.16 -6.58
N ALA A 345 3.96 0.47 -7.87
CA ALA A 345 2.89 1.06 -8.67
C ALA A 345 1.64 0.17 -8.71
N GLY A 346 1.81 -1.17 -8.63
CA GLY A 346 0.71 -2.13 -8.48
C GLY A 346 -0.21 -1.79 -7.33
N ASN A 347 0.35 -1.59 -6.12
CA ASN A 347 -0.43 -1.28 -4.93
C ASN A 347 -1.03 0.13 -5.01
N VAL A 348 -0.24 1.14 -5.38
CA VAL A 348 -0.75 2.53 -5.48
C VAL A 348 -1.92 2.61 -6.45
N THR A 349 -1.77 2.01 -7.63
CA THR A 349 -2.81 2.04 -8.66
C THR A 349 -4.01 1.20 -8.27
N HIS A 350 -3.81 0.04 -7.64
CA HIS A 350 -4.88 -0.78 -7.06
C HIS A 350 -5.73 0.03 -6.08
N GLU A 351 -5.10 0.69 -5.12
CA GLU A 351 -5.81 1.52 -4.15
C GLU A 351 -6.53 2.70 -4.82
N ILE A 352 -5.97 3.31 -5.86
CA ILE A 352 -6.68 4.38 -6.59
C ILE A 352 -7.89 3.84 -7.36
N VAL A 353 -7.79 2.64 -7.95
CA VAL A 353 -8.87 2.01 -8.73
C VAL A 353 -10.11 1.72 -7.87
N HIS A 354 -9.95 1.46 -6.57
CA HIS A 354 -11.07 1.38 -5.64
C HIS A 354 -11.94 2.63 -5.59
N THR A 355 -11.52 3.79 -6.13
CA THR A 355 -12.43 4.96 -6.29
C THR A 355 -13.64 4.66 -7.16
N TRP A 356 -13.53 3.73 -8.11
CA TRP A 356 -14.57 3.47 -9.12
C TRP A 356 -15.05 2.02 -9.14
N SER A 357 -14.17 1.09 -8.80
CA SER A 357 -14.31 -0.30 -9.22
C SER A 357 -14.82 -1.23 -8.14
N ALA A 358 -15.21 -2.43 -8.58
CA ALA A 358 -15.75 -3.52 -7.76
C ALA A 358 -17.09 -3.24 -7.04
N PHE A 359 -17.64 -2.03 -7.08
CA PHE A 359 -18.97 -1.75 -6.54
C PHE A 359 -20.10 -2.19 -7.49
N VAL A 360 -20.29 -3.50 -7.55
CA VAL A 360 -21.34 -4.18 -8.31
C VAL A 360 -22.16 -5.04 -7.34
N ASP A 361 -23.47 -5.14 -7.58
CA ASP A 361 -24.35 -6.03 -6.82
C ASP A 361 -23.75 -7.44 -6.74
N THR A 362 -23.50 -7.90 -5.51
CA THR A 362 -22.83 -9.18 -5.23
C THR A 362 -23.63 -10.38 -5.74
N SER A 363 -24.94 -10.25 -5.96
CA SER A 363 -25.78 -11.28 -6.58
C SER A 363 -25.44 -11.56 -8.05
N LEU A 364 -24.73 -10.63 -8.72
CA LEU A 364 -24.17 -10.86 -10.04
C LEU A 364 -22.96 -11.80 -10.00
N GLY A 365 -22.34 -11.99 -8.83
CA GLY A 365 -21.20 -12.89 -8.61
C GLY A 365 -19.86 -12.36 -9.12
N LEU A 366 -19.83 -11.11 -9.62
CA LEU A 366 -18.61 -10.46 -10.10
C LEU A 366 -17.75 -9.90 -8.97
N SER A 367 -18.37 -9.53 -7.84
CA SER A 367 -17.71 -8.82 -6.75
C SER A 367 -18.21 -9.30 -5.39
N ASP A 368 -17.37 -9.15 -4.36
CA ASP A 368 -17.74 -9.29 -2.95
C ASP A 368 -18.16 -7.97 -2.28
N GLY A 369 -18.16 -6.87 -3.04
CA GLY A 369 -18.46 -5.52 -2.59
C GLY A 369 -17.24 -4.61 -2.52
N ALA A 370 -16.03 -5.18 -2.44
CA ALA A 370 -14.77 -4.44 -2.41
C ALA A 370 -13.82 -4.87 -3.55
N HIS A 371 -13.82 -6.15 -3.91
CA HIS A 371 -12.96 -6.71 -4.96
C HIS A 371 -13.77 -7.48 -5.99
N TYR A 372 -13.27 -7.50 -7.23
CA TYR A 372 -13.76 -8.46 -8.20
C TYR A 372 -13.33 -9.89 -7.84
N SER A 373 -14.23 -10.83 -8.03
CA SER A 373 -13.96 -12.25 -7.78
C SER A 373 -12.74 -12.70 -8.58
N PRO A 374 -11.76 -13.40 -7.98
CA PRO A 374 -10.63 -13.97 -8.71
C PRO A 374 -11.06 -15.05 -9.73
N ARG A 375 -12.32 -15.48 -9.67
CA ARG A 375 -12.97 -16.43 -10.58
C ARG A 375 -13.66 -15.73 -11.76
N SER A 376 -13.56 -14.41 -11.86
CA SER A 376 -14.17 -13.62 -12.91
C SER A 376 -13.17 -13.22 -13.99
N SER A 377 -13.69 -12.97 -15.19
CA SER A 377 -12.91 -12.52 -16.35
C SER A 377 -12.73 -11.00 -16.43
N VAL A 378 -12.87 -10.28 -15.30
CA VAL A 378 -12.86 -8.79 -15.31
C VAL A 378 -11.48 -8.25 -15.66
N GLY A 379 -10.41 -8.84 -15.10
CA GLY A 379 -9.03 -8.43 -15.38
C GLY A 379 -8.70 -7.04 -14.86
N SER A 380 -9.12 -6.73 -13.64
CA SER A 380 -8.82 -5.46 -12.96
C SER A 380 -7.70 -5.63 -11.94
N LEU A 381 -6.96 -4.56 -11.63
CA LEU A 381 -6.03 -4.57 -10.50
C LEU A 381 -6.75 -4.90 -9.19
N VAL A 382 -8.01 -4.47 -9.01
CA VAL A 382 -8.83 -4.79 -7.81
C VAL A 382 -9.53 -6.15 -7.90
N GLY A 383 -9.07 -7.04 -8.77
CA GLY A 383 -9.48 -8.44 -8.79
C GLY A 383 -9.87 -8.99 -10.15
N GLY A 384 -10.18 -10.28 -10.17
CA GLY A 384 -10.36 -11.02 -11.42
C GLY A 384 -9.07 -11.09 -12.26
N PHE A 385 -9.20 -11.72 -13.43
CA PHE A 385 -8.12 -11.92 -14.39
C PHE A 385 -8.68 -11.86 -15.80
N ALA A 386 -7.93 -11.33 -16.76
CA ALA A 386 -8.31 -11.42 -18.16
C ALA A 386 -8.30 -12.89 -18.59
N TRP A 387 -9.26 -13.24 -19.45
CA TRP A 387 -9.40 -14.60 -19.97
C TRP A 387 -9.17 -14.57 -21.48
N ASP A 388 -8.05 -15.14 -21.91
CA ASP A 388 -7.65 -15.12 -23.31
C ASP A 388 -8.26 -16.30 -24.08
N PRO A 389 -8.72 -16.11 -25.33
CA PRO A 389 -9.22 -17.21 -26.14
C PRO A 389 -8.16 -18.29 -26.37
N ALA A 390 -8.50 -19.55 -26.09
CA ALA A 390 -7.56 -20.67 -26.25
C ALA A 390 -7.63 -21.29 -27.66
N PRO A 391 -6.51 -21.80 -28.21
CA PRO A 391 -6.53 -22.62 -29.42
C PRO A 391 -7.39 -23.88 -29.19
N GLY A 392 -8.45 -24.05 -29.97
CA GLY A 392 -9.43 -25.14 -29.81
C GLY A 392 -10.73 -24.75 -29.11
N GLY A 393 -10.89 -23.47 -28.75
CA GLY A 393 -12.08 -22.94 -28.09
C GLY A 393 -11.92 -22.88 -26.57
N GLY A 394 -12.80 -22.12 -25.92
CA GLY A 394 -12.68 -21.83 -24.48
C GLY A 394 -11.69 -20.70 -24.20
N PHE A 395 -11.18 -20.67 -22.96
CA PHE A 395 -10.33 -19.60 -22.45
C PHE A 395 -9.16 -20.14 -21.62
N THR A 396 -8.09 -19.36 -21.52
CA THR A 396 -7.00 -19.52 -20.53
C THR A 396 -6.96 -18.33 -19.59
N ARG A 397 -6.47 -18.53 -18.37
CA ARG A 397 -6.30 -17.45 -17.39
C ARG A 397 -5.02 -16.65 -17.68
N ASN A 398 -5.15 -15.37 -17.97
CA ASN A 398 -4.02 -14.46 -18.09
C ASN A 398 -3.74 -13.82 -16.72
N CYS A 399 -2.58 -14.12 -16.15
CA CYS A 399 -2.16 -13.60 -14.84
C CYS A 399 -1.44 -12.24 -14.93
N ASP A 400 -1.07 -11.80 -16.12
CA ASP A 400 -0.42 -10.51 -16.36
C ASP A 400 -1.43 -9.35 -16.51
N GLU A 401 -2.73 -9.68 -16.54
CA GLU A 401 -3.83 -8.73 -16.66
C GLU A 401 -4.91 -9.01 -15.60
N GLY A 402 -4.75 -8.45 -14.40
CA GLY A 402 -5.68 -8.60 -13.29
C GLY A 402 -5.01 -8.30 -11.95
N ARG A 403 -5.39 -9.08 -10.93
CA ARG A 403 -4.95 -8.81 -9.54
C ARG A 403 -3.42 -8.76 -9.34
N ASN A 404 -2.65 -9.51 -10.13
CA ASN A 404 -1.18 -9.60 -9.96
C ASN A 404 -0.41 -8.51 -10.73
N GLY A 405 -1.14 -7.67 -11.46
CA GLY A 405 -0.60 -6.65 -12.33
C GLY A 405 -1.44 -6.54 -13.60
N ALA A 406 -1.39 -5.38 -14.24
CA ALA A 406 -2.12 -5.13 -15.48
C ALA A 406 -1.41 -4.03 -16.29
N THR A 407 -1.48 -4.10 -17.61
CA THR A 407 -0.94 -3.02 -18.46
C THR A 407 -1.94 -1.87 -18.65
N ARG A 408 -3.21 -2.09 -18.28
CA ARG A 408 -4.30 -1.14 -18.47
C ARG A 408 -5.45 -1.41 -17.50
N ALA A 409 -6.27 -0.40 -17.25
CA ALA A 409 -7.54 -0.56 -16.55
C ALA A 409 -8.48 -1.51 -17.32
N SER A 410 -9.27 -2.30 -16.59
CA SER A 410 -10.23 -3.18 -17.24
C SER A 410 -11.32 -2.37 -17.95
N PRO A 411 -11.96 -2.90 -19.02
CA PRO A 411 -13.08 -2.21 -19.65
C PRO A 411 -14.23 -1.89 -18.68
N LEU A 412 -14.42 -2.69 -17.63
CA LEU A 412 -15.42 -2.43 -16.61
C LEU A 412 -15.02 -1.26 -15.69
N ASP A 413 -13.74 -1.17 -15.30
CA ASP A 413 -13.22 -0.04 -14.54
C ASP A 413 -13.40 1.27 -15.32
N LEU A 414 -13.03 1.27 -16.60
CA LEU A 414 -13.18 2.44 -17.48
C LEU A 414 -14.65 2.83 -17.69
N TYR A 415 -15.58 1.88 -17.66
CA TYR A 415 -17.01 2.18 -17.68
C TYR A 415 -17.46 2.85 -16.38
N PHE A 416 -17.00 2.37 -15.22
CA PHE A 416 -17.31 2.99 -13.93
C PHE A 416 -16.66 4.35 -13.71
N MET A 417 -15.50 4.58 -14.31
CA MET A 417 -14.90 5.93 -14.41
C MET A 417 -15.69 6.86 -15.34
N GLY A 418 -16.62 6.33 -16.14
CA GLY A 418 -17.35 7.09 -17.14
C GLY A 418 -16.54 7.40 -18.41
N LEU A 419 -15.38 6.76 -18.60
CA LEU A 419 -14.50 6.96 -19.77
C LEU A 419 -14.88 6.04 -20.95
N LEU A 420 -15.55 4.92 -20.69
CA LEU A 420 -15.94 3.94 -21.70
C LEU A 420 -17.47 3.83 -21.81
N PRO A 421 -18.07 3.85 -23.01
CA PRO A 421 -19.50 3.61 -23.17
C PRO A 421 -19.84 2.15 -22.87
N ALA A 422 -21.05 1.89 -22.36
CA ALA A 422 -21.51 0.54 -22.02
C ALA A 422 -21.37 -0.45 -23.20
N SER A 423 -21.61 -0.03 -24.44
CA SER A 423 -21.48 -0.89 -25.63
C SER A 423 -20.06 -1.45 -25.86
N SER A 424 -19.06 -0.86 -25.23
CA SER A 424 -17.65 -1.28 -25.33
C SER A 424 -17.20 -2.17 -24.17
N VAL A 425 -18.07 -2.43 -23.19
CA VAL A 425 -17.79 -3.38 -22.10
C VAL A 425 -18.12 -4.80 -22.59
N PRO A 426 -17.13 -5.71 -22.68
CA PRO A 426 -17.37 -7.08 -23.12
C PRO A 426 -18.20 -7.87 -22.08
N THR A 427 -18.83 -8.95 -22.53
CA THR A 427 -19.44 -9.93 -21.61
C THR A 427 -18.37 -10.51 -20.69
N MET A 428 -18.59 -10.38 -19.39
CA MET A 428 -17.76 -10.96 -18.35
C MET A 428 -18.22 -12.39 -18.05
N ARG A 429 -17.30 -13.20 -17.55
CA ARG A 429 -17.51 -14.61 -17.24
C ARG A 429 -17.13 -14.89 -15.81
N ILE A 430 -17.82 -15.84 -15.20
CA ILE A 430 -17.57 -16.29 -13.83
C ILE A 430 -17.51 -17.81 -13.81
N MET A 431 -16.43 -18.35 -13.28
CA MET A 431 -16.26 -19.77 -13.07
C MET A 431 -17.10 -20.23 -11.85
N PRO A 432 -17.69 -21.44 -11.87
CA PRO A 432 -18.37 -22.02 -10.71
C PRO A 432 -17.50 -22.03 -9.45
N SER A 433 -18.09 -21.86 -8.28
CA SER A 433 -17.37 -21.76 -7.00
C SER A 433 -16.80 -23.11 -6.53
N ASP A 434 -17.40 -24.22 -6.96
CA ASP A 434 -17.02 -25.60 -6.64
C ASP A 434 -15.83 -26.12 -7.47
N VAL A 435 -15.42 -25.37 -8.50
CA VAL A 435 -14.27 -25.71 -9.35
C VAL A 435 -12.98 -25.11 -8.76
N PRO A 436 -11.86 -25.83 -8.67
CA PRO A 436 -10.60 -25.24 -8.24
C PRO A 436 -10.16 -24.09 -9.18
N LEU A 437 -9.62 -23.01 -8.62
CA LEU A 437 -9.11 -21.89 -9.42
C LEU A 437 -7.91 -22.38 -10.26
N PRO A 438 -7.96 -22.35 -11.60
CA PRO A 438 -6.84 -22.78 -12.44
C PRO A 438 -5.64 -21.86 -12.25
N GLY A 439 -4.43 -22.41 -12.40
CA GLY A 439 -3.20 -21.62 -12.45
C GLY A 439 -3.14 -20.70 -13.67
N CYS A 440 -2.07 -19.91 -13.78
CA CYS A 440 -1.80 -19.08 -14.96
C CYS A 440 -1.67 -19.94 -16.21
N ASP A 441 -2.15 -19.42 -17.34
CA ASP A 441 -2.19 -20.07 -18.67
C ASP A 441 -2.96 -21.39 -18.74
N ALA A 442 -3.52 -21.86 -17.62
CA ALA A 442 -4.30 -23.08 -17.59
C ALA A 442 -5.71 -22.84 -18.19
N PRO A 443 -6.28 -23.85 -18.87
CA PRO A 443 -7.63 -23.76 -19.40
C PRO A 443 -8.65 -23.47 -18.32
N ILE A 444 -9.57 -22.55 -18.61
CA ILE A 444 -10.73 -22.27 -17.77
C ILE A 444 -11.79 -23.36 -17.98
N PRO A 445 -12.23 -24.05 -16.91
CA PRO A 445 -13.26 -25.07 -17.02
C PRO A 445 -14.61 -24.53 -17.50
N THR A 446 -15.33 -25.35 -18.26
CA THR A 446 -16.72 -25.11 -18.66
C THR A 446 -17.69 -25.91 -17.78
N PRO A 447 -18.92 -25.41 -17.52
CA PRO A 447 -19.49 -24.15 -17.99
C PRO A 447 -19.07 -22.94 -17.14
N HIS A 448 -19.21 -21.74 -17.68
CA HIS A 448 -19.11 -20.47 -16.94
C HIS A 448 -20.43 -19.70 -17.04
N ARG A 449 -20.74 -18.90 -16.01
CA ARG A 449 -21.85 -17.95 -16.04
C ARG A 449 -21.40 -16.69 -16.76
N GLU A 450 -22.26 -16.14 -17.61
CA GLU A 450 -22.02 -14.86 -18.27
C GLU A 450 -22.74 -13.72 -17.54
N VAL A 451 -22.07 -12.57 -17.45
CA VAL A 451 -22.63 -11.32 -16.94
C VAL A 451 -22.33 -10.22 -17.96
N THR A 452 -23.38 -9.51 -18.38
CA THR A 452 -23.28 -8.40 -19.33
C THR A 452 -23.37 -7.07 -18.59
N VAL A 453 -22.81 -6.01 -19.19
CA VAL A 453 -23.01 -4.63 -18.70
C VAL A 453 -24.50 -4.25 -18.64
N GLY A 454 -25.35 -4.83 -19.51
CA GLY A 454 -26.79 -4.62 -19.48
C GLY A 454 -27.44 -5.12 -18.18
N GLN A 455 -26.94 -6.21 -17.60
CA GLN A 455 -27.40 -6.69 -16.29
C GLN A 455 -26.93 -5.78 -15.16
N ILE A 456 -25.72 -5.22 -15.26
CA ILE A 456 -25.22 -4.21 -14.31
C ILE A 456 -26.08 -2.95 -14.37
N ILE A 457 -26.38 -2.45 -15.58
CA ILE A 457 -27.26 -1.30 -15.80
C ILE A 457 -28.67 -1.57 -15.30
N ALA A 458 -29.19 -2.78 -15.50
CA ALA A 458 -30.51 -3.15 -14.98
C ALA A 458 -30.57 -3.11 -13.44
N ALA A 459 -29.45 -3.41 -12.77
CA ALA A 459 -29.36 -3.39 -11.31
C ALA A 459 -29.14 -1.98 -10.75
N HIS A 460 -28.27 -1.17 -11.37
CA HIS A 460 -27.78 0.10 -10.78
C HIS A 460 -28.16 1.36 -11.57
N GLY A 461 -28.66 1.21 -12.79
CA GLY A 461 -28.77 2.27 -13.78
C GLY A 461 -27.46 2.47 -14.56
N PRO A 462 -27.48 3.32 -15.61
CA PRO A 462 -26.27 3.69 -16.35
C PRO A 462 -25.34 4.55 -15.49
N VAL A 463 -24.03 4.40 -15.68
CA VAL A 463 -23.04 5.24 -15.00
C VAL A 463 -23.20 6.70 -15.39
N THR A 464 -23.16 7.59 -14.39
CA THR A 464 -23.15 9.04 -14.57
C THR A 464 -22.17 9.66 -13.57
N PRO A 465 -21.26 10.55 -13.99
CA PRO A 465 -21.07 11.05 -15.35
C PRO A 465 -20.59 9.95 -16.32
N GLY A 466 -21.09 9.99 -17.56
CA GLY A 466 -20.69 9.06 -18.62
C GLY A 466 -19.66 9.68 -19.58
N PRO A 467 -19.39 9.01 -20.73
CA PRO A 467 -18.40 9.46 -21.69
C PRO A 467 -18.62 10.91 -22.14
N GLY A 468 -17.57 11.72 -22.06
CA GLY A 468 -17.57 13.15 -22.43
C GLY A 468 -17.97 14.11 -21.30
N ALA A 469 -18.52 13.60 -20.19
CA ALA A 469 -18.79 14.38 -18.98
C ALA A 469 -17.94 13.96 -17.79
N ALA A 470 -17.38 12.75 -17.81
CA ALA A 470 -16.49 12.26 -16.77
C ALA A 470 -15.20 13.11 -16.70
N PRO A 471 -14.64 13.33 -15.49
CA PRO A 471 -13.31 13.91 -15.34
C PRO A 471 -12.27 13.12 -16.13
N THR A 472 -11.29 13.84 -16.69
CA THR A 472 -10.21 13.26 -17.49
C THR A 472 -8.85 13.79 -17.06
N HIS A 473 -8.79 14.64 -16.03
CA HIS A 473 -7.57 15.21 -15.50
C HIS A 473 -7.61 14.97 -14.00
N TYR A 474 -6.58 14.32 -13.47
CA TYR A 474 -6.51 13.93 -12.07
C TYR A 474 -5.17 14.35 -11.48
N ARG A 475 -5.21 14.86 -10.25
CA ARG A 475 -4.01 15.13 -9.44
C ARG A 475 -3.85 14.12 -8.33
N VAL A 476 -2.65 13.55 -8.24
CA VAL A 476 -2.25 12.61 -7.19
C VAL A 476 -1.20 13.24 -6.30
N GLY A 477 -1.56 13.60 -5.07
CA GLY A 477 -0.62 14.10 -4.08
C GLY A 477 0.09 12.94 -3.38
N PHE A 478 1.42 13.00 -3.28
CA PHE A 478 2.19 12.05 -2.47
C PHE A 478 2.53 12.68 -1.13
N ALA A 479 2.20 11.98 -0.06
CA ALA A 479 2.51 12.39 1.30
C ALA A 479 3.33 11.32 2.01
N VAL A 480 4.34 11.73 2.78
CA VAL A 480 5.19 10.83 3.57
C VAL A 480 5.05 11.20 5.04
N GLU A 481 4.57 10.26 5.85
CA GLU A 481 4.57 10.39 7.30
C GLU A 481 5.95 10.05 7.89
N VAL A 482 6.47 10.94 8.73
CA VAL A 482 7.70 10.79 9.51
C VAL A 482 7.41 10.99 11.01
N ALA A 483 8.07 10.21 11.88
CA ALA A 483 7.82 10.23 13.32
C ALA A 483 8.84 11.11 14.05
N GLY A 484 8.41 12.32 14.44
CA GLY A 484 9.22 13.20 15.29
C GLY A 484 10.56 13.65 14.70
N ARG A 485 10.71 13.57 13.38
CA ARG A 485 11.88 14.04 12.64
C ARG A 485 11.47 14.51 11.25
N ARG A 486 12.35 15.24 10.59
CA ARG A 486 12.23 15.59 9.18
C ARG A 486 12.84 14.53 8.28
N LEU A 487 12.41 14.52 7.03
CA LEU A 487 13.13 13.83 5.97
C LEU A 487 14.47 14.55 5.74
N THR A 488 15.53 13.76 5.64
CA THR A 488 16.82 14.21 5.10
C THR A 488 16.67 14.60 3.62
N PRO A 489 17.60 15.38 3.06
CA PRO A 489 17.57 15.71 1.64
C PRO A 489 17.62 14.50 0.70
N VAL A 490 18.18 13.36 1.14
CA VAL A 490 18.18 12.10 0.38
C VAL A 490 16.80 11.46 0.37
N GLU A 491 16.19 11.28 1.54
CA GLU A 491 14.84 10.72 1.64
C GLU A 491 13.84 11.55 0.83
N ARG A 492 13.92 12.88 0.94
CA ARG A 492 13.06 13.78 0.17
C ARG A 492 13.28 13.63 -1.33
N ALA A 493 14.52 13.51 -1.80
CA ALA A 493 14.82 13.26 -3.21
C ALA A 493 14.26 11.92 -3.70
N PHE A 494 14.38 10.86 -2.90
CA PHE A 494 13.84 9.53 -3.20
C PHE A 494 12.32 9.54 -3.37
N TYR A 495 11.58 10.07 -2.38
CA TYR A 495 10.13 10.12 -2.46
C TYR A 495 9.65 11.08 -3.57
N HIS A 496 10.34 12.20 -3.76
CA HIS A 496 10.06 13.11 -4.88
C HIS A 496 10.22 12.38 -6.22
N ARG A 497 11.29 11.61 -6.40
CA ARG A 497 11.55 10.86 -7.63
C ARG A 497 10.46 9.82 -7.91
N LEU A 498 10.01 9.12 -6.87
CA LEU A 498 8.87 8.21 -6.97
C LEU A 498 7.60 8.95 -7.43
N ALA A 499 7.25 10.05 -6.75
CA ALA A 499 6.05 10.82 -7.07
C ALA A 499 6.08 11.39 -8.49
N GLU A 500 7.19 12.01 -8.90
CA GLU A 500 7.39 12.54 -10.26
C GLU A 500 7.24 11.43 -11.30
N ALA A 501 7.96 10.32 -11.13
CA ALA A 501 7.96 9.21 -12.08
C ALA A 501 6.60 8.53 -12.22
N TYR A 502 5.81 8.45 -11.14
CA TYR A 502 4.50 7.79 -11.15
C TYR A 502 3.49 8.45 -12.09
N THR A 503 3.62 9.75 -12.37
CA THR A 503 2.74 10.46 -13.32
C THR A 503 3.46 10.94 -14.57
N ALA A 504 4.74 10.58 -14.71
CA ALA A 504 5.53 10.96 -15.87
C ALA A 504 4.91 10.41 -17.17
N PRO A 505 4.88 11.20 -18.26
CA PRO A 505 4.40 10.72 -19.55
C PRO A 505 5.21 9.51 -20.04
N VAL A 506 4.51 8.47 -20.52
CA VAL A 506 5.17 7.26 -21.04
C VAL A 506 5.02 7.15 -22.55
N THR A 507 6.14 7.02 -23.27
CA THR A 507 6.16 6.69 -24.70
C THR A 507 6.10 5.18 -24.93
N GLY A 508 5.50 4.72 -26.04
CA GLY A 508 5.56 3.29 -26.43
C GLY A 508 4.28 2.52 -26.12
N ASP A 509 4.38 1.35 -25.48
CA ASP A 509 3.24 0.63 -24.92
C ASP A 509 3.11 0.93 -23.41
N PRO A 510 1.90 0.84 -22.82
CA PRO A 510 1.76 0.98 -21.38
C PRO A 510 2.61 -0.09 -20.67
N PRO A 511 3.44 0.29 -19.69
CA PRO A 511 4.21 -0.68 -18.92
C PRO A 511 3.26 -1.50 -18.03
N LEU A 512 3.68 -2.73 -17.69
CA LEU A 512 2.96 -3.54 -16.72
C LEU A 512 2.96 -2.83 -15.37
N VAL A 513 1.78 -2.49 -14.84
CA VAL A 513 1.64 -1.99 -13.47
C VAL A 513 1.62 -3.21 -12.55
N GLY A 514 2.68 -3.40 -11.76
CA GLY A 514 2.86 -4.59 -10.92
C GLY A 514 3.93 -4.35 -9.85
N PHE A 515 4.83 -5.33 -9.66
CA PHE A 515 6.00 -5.25 -8.76
C PHE A 515 7.12 -4.37 -9.30
N ASN A 516 6.79 -3.13 -9.65
CA ASN A 516 7.68 -2.12 -10.19
C ASN A 516 7.16 -0.72 -9.82
N TRP A 517 7.71 0.34 -10.40
CA TRP A 517 7.25 1.71 -10.24
C TRP A 517 6.82 2.35 -11.57
N SER A 518 5.97 1.62 -12.30
CA SER A 518 5.38 2.08 -13.55
C SER A 518 4.48 3.30 -13.39
N SER A 519 4.52 4.21 -14.38
CA SER A 519 3.66 5.38 -14.41
C SER A 519 2.19 5.02 -14.68
N ILE A 520 1.28 5.70 -13.96
CA ILE A 520 -0.16 5.58 -14.11
C ILE A 520 -0.69 6.24 -15.40
N ALA A 521 0.09 7.13 -16.02
CA ALA A 521 -0.37 8.03 -17.09
C ALA A 521 -0.96 7.30 -18.32
N ARG A 522 -0.65 6.01 -18.50
CA ARG A 522 -1.18 5.18 -19.60
C ARG A 522 -2.01 4.00 -19.17
N PHE A 523 -2.16 3.79 -17.86
CA PHE A 523 -3.03 2.76 -17.33
C PHE A 523 -4.49 3.06 -17.64
N PHE A 524 -4.88 4.35 -17.56
CA PHE A 524 -6.21 4.84 -17.89
C PHE A 524 -6.21 5.62 -19.22
N PRO A 525 -6.49 4.96 -20.37
CA PRO A 525 -6.44 5.62 -21.67
C PRO A 525 -7.42 6.81 -21.75
N GLY A 526 -6.94 7.95 -22.25
CA GLY A 526 -7.76 9.15 -22.43
C GLY A 526 -7.90 10.02 -21.17
N SER A 527 -7.07 9.78 -20.15
CA SER A 527 -6.95 10.63 -18.97
C SER A 527 -5.52 11.16 -18.80
N GLU A 528 -5.41 12.30 -18.16
CA GLU A 528 -4.16 12.97 -17.80
C GLU A 528 -3.98 12.91 -16.28
N TRP A 529 -2.75 12.66 -15.85
CA TRP A 529 -2.38 12.49 -14.45
C TRP A 529 -1.18 13.38 -14.14
N THR A 530 -1.20 14.01 -12.97
CA THR A 530 -0.06 14.80 -12.48
C THR A 530 0.11 14.60 -10.99
N SER A 531 1.37 14.53 -10.54
CA SER A 531 1.73 14.59 -9.13
C SER A 531 2.29 15.93 -8.70
N ALA A 532 2.31 16.92 -9.60
CA ALA A 532 2.77 18.26 -9.27
C ALA A 532 1.78 18.93 -8.29
N LEU A 533 2.30 19.28 -7.12
CA LEU A 533 1.62 20.01 -6.07
C LEU A 533 1.66 21.51 -6.38
N SER A 534 0.50 22.14 -6.30
CA SER A 534 0.37 23.60 -6.34
C SER A 534 0.67 24.15 -4.93
N LEU A 535 1.89 24.62 -4.68
CA LEU A 535 2.28 25.16 -3.36
C LEU A 535 1.76 26.60 -3.15
N ARG A 536 1.46 26.94 -1.89
CA ARG A 536 0.92 28.26 -1.46
C ARG A 536 1.97 29.31 -1.09
#